data_AF-A0A940T2T0-F1
#
_entry.id   AF-A0A940T2T0-F1
#
_cell.length_a   1.000
_cell.length_b   1.000
_cell.length_c   1.000
_cell.angle_alpha   90.00
_cell.angle_beta   90.00
_cell.angle_gamma   90.00
#
_symmetry.space_group_name_H-M   'P 1'
#
loop_
_entity.id
_entity.type
_entity.pdbx_description
1 polymer ?
#
loop_
_entity_poly.entity_id
_entity_poly.type
_entity_poly.pdbx_seq_one_letter_code
_entity_poly.pdbx_strand_id
1 'polypeptide(L)'
;MKKVLLMLLCILTGVQTVKAIDAYVVINNNVLTFYYDDDWDSREGTKYIVDLDPQTNLMQMWSSDESRSSIKKVVFDPSFANVSPRCLYHWFGFMLSLESIEGLNYLNTSEATDMSYMFYMCSSLKSIDVKNFNTSKVEDMNKMFEGCRSLTSMDLSSFDTRNVSWMNCMFCNCSSLTTLNLRNFNTRKITYMNEMFRGCSSLKTIDVSSFDTENVVEMKEMFEDCSSLETLDLSSFATQKVENTRKMFQGCKVLHTIYVSKLWDMSGVLRDLGYGNDMFFICLELVGGAGTVYDKNSTDERYARIDGGPSAPGYFTEKTSYDLYVGGTQVRTSNMADILEDGVFSYDADNNVLSIKGNYSYAYSDGLIENNLSDLTVYVATDAALECRGAAFITTANLTITGPGRLTLRSETNCGIYASSGSCVTLDGINLEAQGKWAISGQPKGEKLLIRNSTIKAVTTSSSYSAICDFTGGITLEGCKITKPVGGKIQGGDIVNADGSVTQEIVIEMDNPYDLNGDGKISTADIQVIINEMKKPQASQDMKYDLNNDGKISTADIQVIINEMKK
;
A
#
# COMPACT_ATOMS: atom_id res chain seq x y z
N MET A 1 34.18 -12.61 -26.23
CA MET A 1 34.16 -13.16 -27.62
C MET A 1 33.18 -12.46 -28.55
N LYS A 2 31.91 -12.19 -28.16
CA LYS A 2 30.97 -11.42 -29.02
C LYS A 2 31.42 -9.99 -29.37
N LYS A 3 32.04 -9.24 -28.44
CA LYS A 3 32.56 -7.87 -28.68
C LYS A 3 33.67 -7.80 -29.75
N VAL A 4 34.54 -8.81 -29.84
CA VAL A 4 35.63 -8.86 -30.85
C VAL A 4 35.08 -9.16 -32.25
N LEU A 5 34.05 -10.01 -32.34
CA LEU A 5 33.40 -10.35 -33.61
C LEU A 5 32.61 -9.16 -34.21
N LEU A 6 32.00 -8.34 -33.35
CA LEU A 6 31.27 -7.13 -33.78
C LEU A 6 32.25 -6.04 -34.26
N MET A 7 33.37 -5.83 -33.55
CA MET A 7 34.41 -4.86 -33.94
C MET A 7 35.05 -5.19 -35.30
N LEU A 8 35.28 -6.47 -35.59
CA LEU A 8 35.82 -6.94 -36.88
C LEU A 8 34.82 -6.72 -38.04
N LEU A 9 33.51 -6.81 -37.80
CA LEU A 9 32.49 -6.53 -38.81
C LEU A 9 32.39 -5.03 -39.16
N CYS A 10 32.64 -4.13 -38.20
CA CYS A 10 32.57 -2.68 -38.41
C CYS A 10 33.75 -2.15 -39.24
N ILE A 11 34.94 -2.73 -39.05
CA ILE A 11 36.14 -2.37 -39.83
C ILE A 11 35.97 -2.74 -41.32
N LEU A 12 35.15 -3.76 -41.62
CA LEU A 12 34.87 -4.22 -43.00
C LEU A 12 33.71 -3.48 -43.69
N THR A 13 32.86 -2.75 -42.96
CA THR A 13 31.62 -2.15 -43.49
C THR A 13 31.59 -0.63 -43.49
N GLY A 14 32.57 0.05 -42.88
CA GLY A 14 32.60 1.53 -42.83
C GLY A 14 31.47 2.16 -42.02
N VAL A 15 30.67 1.34 -41.32
CA VAL A 15 29.62 1.80 -40.41
C VAL A 15 30.30 2.19 -39.10
N GLN A 16 30.31 3.49 -38.79
CA GLN A 16 30.61 3.96 -37.43
C GLN A 16 29.58 3.32 -36.50
N THR A 17 30.00 2.33 -35.72
CA THR A 17 29.18 1.88 -34.60
C THR A 17 29.18 2.95 -33.53
N VAL A 18 27.99 3.37 -33.13
CA VAL A 18 27.80 4.12 -31.89
C VAL A 18 28.49 3.31 -30.79
N LYS A 19 29.47 3.92 -30.11
CA LYS A 19 30.17 3.31 -28.98
C LYS A 19 29.08 2.89 -27.99
N ALA A 20 29.03 1.61 -27.60
CA ALA A 20 28.06 1.16 -26.62
C ALA A 20 28.28 1.96 -25.32
N ILE A 21 27.27 2.72 -24.89
CA ILE A 21 27.31 3.48 -23.64
C ILE A 21 27.02 2.46 -22.53
N ASP A 22 28.00 2.25 -21.65
CA ASP A 22 27.84 1.42 -20.46
C ASP A 22 27.51 2.36 -19.28
N ALA A 23 26.64 1.93 -18.36
CA ALA A 23 26.44 2.65 -17.11
C ALA A 23 27.67 2.44 -16.21
N TYR A 24 28.10 3.50 -15.51
CA TYR A 24 29.28 3.42 -14.66
C TYR A 24 29.24 4.36 -13.47
N VAL A 25 30.11 4.10 -12.50
CA VAL A 25 30.38 4.98 -11.38
C VAL A 25 31.81 5.48 -11.40
N VAL A 26 32.03 6.69 -10.89
CA VAL A 26 33.34 7.25 -10.60
C VAL A 26 33.42 7.62 -9.13
N ILE A 27 34.45 7.13 -8.45
CA ILE A 27 34.80 7.52 -7.08
C ILE A 27 35.94 8.52 -7.13
N ASN A 28 35.70 9.72 -6.63
CA ASN A 28 36.72 10.76 -6.47
C ASN A 28 36.45 11.56 -5.19
N ASN A 29 37.47 11.76 -4.35
CA ASN A 29 37.38 12.52 -3.10
C ASN A 29 36.18 12.14 -2.20
N ASN A 30 35.95 10.84 -2.00
CA ASN A 30 34.82 10.29 -1.23
C ASN A 30 33.43 10.59 -1.81
N VAL A 31 33.34 10.98 -3.08
CA VAL A 31 32.10 11.13 -3.83
C VAL A 31 31.98 10.00 -4.84
N LEU A 32 30.88 9.27 -4.80
CA LEU A 32 30.51 8.25 -5.79
C LEU A 32 29.48 8.88 -6.75
N THR A 33 29.85 9.05 -8.01
CA THR A 33 28.94 9.61 -9.03
C THR A 33 28.57 8.58 -10.09
N PHE A 34 27.28 8.40 -10.33
CA PHE A 34 26.71 7.55 -11.38
C PHE A 34 26.56 8.32 -12.69
N TYR A 35 26.95 7.69 -13.80
CA TYR A 35 26.90 8.22 -15.16
C TYR A 35 26.38 7.19 -16.15
N TYR A 36 25.81 7.69 -17.25
CA TYR A 36 25.45 6.91 -18.43
C TYR A 36 25.72 7.73 -19.70
N ASP A 37 27.01 7.85 -20.02
CA ASP A 37 27.54 8.65 -21.13
C ASP A 37 28.85 8.02 -21.69
N ASP A 38 29.46 8.64 -22.69
CA ASP A 38 30.72 8.20 -23.29
C ASP A 38 31.98 8.91 -22.75
N ASP A 39 31.83 9.66 -21.65
CA ASP A 39 32.90 10.44 -20.98
C ASP A 39 33.80 9.58 -20.06
N TRP A 40 33.69 8.25 -20.12
CA TRP A 40 34.48 7.34 -19.27
C TRP A 40 35.97 7.69 -19.26
N ASP A 41 36.58 7.96 -20.41
CA ASP A 41 38.03 8.19 -20.52
C ASP A 41 38.45 9.58 -19.98
N SER A 42 37.55 10.58 -19.99
CA SER A 42 37.86 11.96 -19.62
C SER A 42 37.76 12.23 -18.12
N ARG A 43 36.98 11.42 -17.38
CA ARG A 43 36.76 11.60 -15.94
C ARG A 43 37.94 11.12 -15.10
N GLU A 44 38.30 11.86 -14.05
CA GLU A 44 39.31 11.45 -13.08
C GLU A 44 38.69 10.71 -11.88
N GLY A 45 39.36 9.69 -11.37
CA GLY A 45 38.92 8.88 -10.23
C GLY A 45 38.95 7.38 -10.51
N THR A 46 38.57 6.58 -9.50
CA THR A 46 38.45 5.13 -9.63
C THR A 46 37.09 4.80 -10.24
N LYS A 47 37.05 3.98 -11.30
CA LYS A 47 35.84 3.76 -12.10
C LYS A 47 35.40 2.31 -12.07
N TYR A 48 34.09 2.08 -12.04
CA TYR A 48 33.50 0.75 -12.05
C TYR A 48 32.28 0.73 -12.98
N ILE A 49 32.07 -0.38 -13.68
CA ILE A 49 30.89 -0.58 -14.51
C ILE A 49 29.70 -0.95 -13.61
N VAL A 50 28.54 -0.37 -13.91
CA VAL A 50 27.25 -0.73 -13.32
C VAL A 50 26.70 -1.94 -14.07
N ASP A 51 26.24 -2.94 -13.34
CA ASP A 51 25.65 -4.16 -13.88
C ASP A 51 24.16 -3.99 -13.70
N LEU A 52 23.45 -3.87 -14.81
CA LEU A 52 22.03 -3.51 -14.82
C LEU A 52 21.11 -4.73 -14.73
N ASP A 53 21.65 -5.94 -14.96
CA ASP A 53 20.94 -7.21 -14.90
C ASP A 53 21.85 -8.33 -14.33
N PRO A 54 22.37 -8.16 -13.10
CA PRO A 54 23.20 -9.20 -12.51
C PRO A 54 22.37 -10.46 -12.27
N GLN A 55 22.88 -11.62 -12.66
CA GLN A 55 22.29 -12.90 -12.27
C GLN A 55 22.53 -13.13 -10.77
N THR A 56 21.60 -12.65 -9.93
CA THR A 56 21.37 -12.95 -8.49
C THR A 56 22.54 -12.77 -7.50
N ASN A 57 22.30 -12.07 -6.38
CA ASN A 57 23.06 -12.06 -5.12
C ASN A 57 24.57 -11.70 -5.15
N LEU A 58 25.12 -11.24 -6.26
CA LEU A 58 26.46 -10.68 -6.28
C LEU A 58 26.38 -9.20 -5.88
N MET A 59 26.86 -8.90 -4.67
CA MET A 59 27.01 -7.52 -4.19
C MET A 59 27.78 -6.73 -5.25
N GLN A 60 27.16 -5.69 -5.80
CA GLN A 60 27.85 -4.81 -6.72
C GLN A 60 28.89 -3.99 -5.95
N MET A 61 30.14 -4.43 -6.04
CA MET A 61 31.25 -3.79 -5.35
C MET A 61 31.69 -2.56 -6.14
N TRP A 62 31.15 -1.40 -5.79
CA TRP A 62 31.65 -0.10 -6.28
C TRP A 62 33.08 0.20 -5.82
N SER A 63 33.63 -0.59 -4.89
CA SER A 63 34.96 -0.40 -4.31
C SER A 63 35.38 -1.57 -3.42
N SER A 64 36.64 -1.56 -2.95
CA SER A 64 37.05 -2.32 -1.75
C SER A 64 36.25 -1.88 -0.51
N ASP A 65 36.22 -2.71 0.54
CA ASP A 65 35.48 -2.40 1.79
C ASP A 65 35.95 -1.08 2.42
N GLU A 66 37.27 -0.83 2.47
CA GLU A 66 37.84 0.40 3.05
C GLU A 66 37.38 1.66 2.31
N SER A 67 37.47 1.67 0.97
CA SER A 67 37.04 2.82 0.15
C SER A 67 35.53 3.04 0.18
N ARG A 68 34.72 2.01 0.45
CA ARG A 68 33.25 2.14 0.52
C ARG A 68 32.84 2.86 1.80
N SER A 69 33.45 2.48 2.91
CA SER A 69 33.15 3.04 4.23
C SER A 69 33.44 4.54 4.32
N SER A 70 34.33 5.07 3.47
CA SER A 70 34.72 6.48 3.43
C SER A 70 33.87 7.34 2.49
N ILE A 71 33.00 6.77 1.65
CA ILE A 71 32.11 7.53 0.76
C ILE A 71 31.18 8.39 1.61
N LYS A 72 31.19 9.71 1.36
CA LYS A 72 30.37 10.70 2.09
C LYS A 72 29.18 11.20 1.30
N LYS A 73 29.27 11.11 -0.03
CA LYS A 73 28.25 11.66 -0.92
C LYS A 73 28.07 10.76 -2.13
N VAL A 74 26.82 10.50 -2.48
CA VAL A 74 26.43 9.89 -3.75
C VAL A 74 25.81 10.94 -4.64
N VAL A 75 26.12 10.90 -5.94
CA VAL A 75 25.54 11.78 -6.94
C VAL A 75 25.04 10.94 -8.12
N PHE A 76 23.81 11.17 -8.55
CA PHE A 76 23.32 10.71 -9.83
C PHE A 76 23.36 11.86 -10.83
N ASP A 77 24.17 11.70 -11.88
CA ASP A 77 24.17 12.62 -13.00
C ASP A 77 22.85 12.49 -13.79
N PRO A 78 22.31 13.58 -14.39
CA PRO A 78 21.10 13.51 -15.20
C PRO A 78 21.14 12.48 -16.33
N SER A 79 22.33 12.16 -16.85
CA SER A 79 22.51 11.10 -17.85
C SER A 79 21.98 9.74 -17.39
N PHE A 80 21.97 9.48 -16.08
CA PHE A 80 21.53 8.21 -15.50
C PHE A 80 20.00 8.00 -15.54
N ALA A 81 19.22 9.04 -15.85
CA ALA A 81 17.74 8.99 -15.82
C ALA A 81 17.11 7.91 -16.72
N ASN A 82 17.81 7.51 -17.79
CA ASN A 82 17.34 6.51 -18.74
C ASN A 82 17.79 5.08 -18.42
N VAL A 83 18.49 4.89 -17.30
CA VAL A 83 18.96 3.60 -16.81
C VAL A 83 17.95 3.06 -15.81
N SER A 84 17.46 1.83 -16.03
CA SER A 84 16.53 1.16 -15.13
C SER A 84 17.11 -0.17 -14.64
N PRO A 85 17.90 -0.17 -13.55
CA PRO A 85 18.49 -1.37 -13.00
C PRO A 85 17.40 -2.32 -12.49
N ARG A 86 17.56 -3.62 -12.77
CA ARG A 86 16.64 -4.65 -12.27
C ARG A 86 16.93 -5.09 -10.82
N CYS A 87 18.17 -4.92 -10.36
CA CYS A 87 18.62 -5.30 -9.03
C CYS A 87 19.43 -4.17 -8.41
N LEU A 88 19.03 -3.75 -7.20
CA LEU A 88 19.66 -2.69 -6.41
C LEU A 88 20.31 -3.24 -5.12
N TYR A 89 20.49 -4.56 -5.07
CA TYR A 89 21.10 -5.27 -3.95
C TYR A 89 22.41 -4.61 -3.50
N HIS A 90 22.46 -4.18 -2.24
CA HIS A 90 23.63 -3.56 -1.61
C HIS A 90 24.19 -2.28 -2.27
N TRP A 91 23.45 -1.59 -3.16
CA TRP A 91 24.00 -0.44 -3.90
C TRP A 91 24.67 0.63 -3.02
N PHE A 92 24.17 0.90 -1.81
CA PHE A 92 24.82 1.81 -0.85
C PHE A 92 25.21 1.12 0.46
N GLY A 93 25.10 -0.21 0.49
CA GLY A 93 25.39 -1.01 1.67
C GLY A 93 26.83 -0.82 2.15
N PHE A 94 26.99 -0.61 3.45
CA PHE A 94 28.23 -0.33 4.17
C PHE A 94 28.90 1.02 3.84
N MET A 95 28.21 1.97 3.21
CA MET A 95 28.69 3.35 3.12
C MET A 95 28.50 4.07 4.48
N LEU A 96 29.30 3.69 5.48
CA LEU A 96 29.15 4.11 6.88
C LEU A 96 29.17 5.64 7.06
N SER A 97 29.95 6.33 6.22
CA SER A 97 30.14 7.79 6.23
C SER A 97 29.19 8.56 5.31
N LEU A 98 28.22 7.90 4.66
CA LEU A 98 27.33 8.55 3.70
C LEU A 98 26.44 9.58 4.39
N GLU A 99 26.58 10.85 4.01
CA GLU A 99 25.86 11.99 4.58
C GLU A 99 24.74 12.48 3.65
N SER A 100 24.92 12.39 2.32
CA SER A 100 23.94 12.87 1.35
C SER A 100 23.93 12.10 0.03
N ILE A 101 22.76 12.11 -0.62
CA ILE A 101 22.54 11.58 -1.97
C ILE A 101 21.87 12.67 -2.80
N GLU A 102 22.51 13.09 -3.89
CA GLU A 102 22.00 14.11 -4.80
C GLU A 102 21.57 13.48 -6.13
N GLY A 103 20.49 13.99 -6.71
CA GLY A 103 19.97 13.51 -7.99
C GLY A 103 19.26 12.16 -7.93
N LEU A 104 18.87 11.66 -6.75
CA LEU A 104 18.24 10.33 -6.60
C LEU A 104 16.95 10.16 -7.43
N ASN A 105 16.30 11.25 -7.84
CA ASN A 105 15.20 11.26 -8.80
C ASN A 105 15.59 10.79 -10.21
N TYR A 106 16.88 10.72 -10.54
CA TYR A 106 17.40 10.14 -11.78
C TYR A 106 17.64 8.62 -11.68
N LEU A 107 17.42 8.01 -10.51
CA LEU A 107 17.42 6.55 -10.39
C LEU A 107 16.03 6.01 -10.75
N ASN A 108 15.89 5.49 -11.98
CA ASN A 108 14.66 4.81 -12.37
C ASN A 108 14.59 3.42 -11.75
N THR A 109 13.62 3.22 -10.86
CA THR A 109 13.42 1.98 -10.10
C THR A 109 12.26 1.11 -10.63
N SER A 110 11.63 1.50 -11.74
CA SER A 110 10.41 0.86 -12.25
C SER A 110 10.55 -0.61 -12.66
N GLU A 111 11.77 -1.06 -12.95
CA GLU A 111 12.08 -2.46 -13.27
C GLU A 111 12.75 -3.22 -12.12
N ALA A 112 12.98 -2.58 -10.97
CA ALA A 112 13.67 -3.20 -9.85
C ALA A 112 12.83 -4.33 -9.22
N THR A 113 13.41 -5.52 -9.09
CA THR A 113 12.81 -6.67 -8.41
C THR A 113 13.47 -6.97 -7.05
N ASP A 114 14.67 -6.46 -6.80
CA ASP A 114 15.42 -6.65 -5.56
C ASP A 114 16.01 -5.32 -5.09
N MET A 115 15.64 -4.88 -3.89
CA MET A 115 16.18 -3.70 -3.20
C MET A 115 16.78 -4.06 -1.83
N SER A 116 17.04 -5.34 -1.60
CA SER A 116 17.56 -5.80 -0.32
C SER A 116 18.94 -5.20 -0.03
N TYR A 117 19.18 -4.84 1.23
CA TYR A 117 20.40 -4.20 1.71
C TYR A 117 20.80 -2.88 1.03
N MET A 118 19.91 -2.23 0.25
CA MET A 118 20.26 -1.07 -0.57
C MET A 118 20.93 0.07 0.23
N PHE A 119 20.47 0.37 1.45
CA PHE A 119 21.06 1.35 2.36
C PHE A 119 21.63 0.73 3.65
N TYR A 120 21.94 -0.56 3.61
CA TYR A 120 22.43 -1.30 4.76
C TYR A 120 23.64 -0.62 5.41
N MET A 121 23.60 -0.41 6.73
CA MET A 121 24.66 0.22 7.52
C MET A 121 25.07 1.63 7.04
N CYS A 122 24.20 2.38 6.34
CA CYS A 122 24.42 3.81 6.07
C CYS A 122 24.26 4.65 7.35
N SER A 123 25.14 4.44 8.33
CA SER A 123 24.96 4.92 9.71
C SER A 123 25.01 6.43 9.88
N SER A 124 25.62 7.17 8.94
CA SER A 124 25.72 8.64 8.96
C SER A 124 24.60 9.34 8.19
N LEU A 125 23.74 8.60 7.48
CA LEU A 125 22.69 9.16 6.64
C LEU A 125 21.54 9.68 7.51
N LYS A 126 21.32 11.00 7.51
CA LYS A 126 20.33 11.67 8.36
C LYS A 126 18.94 11.76 7.76
N SER A 127 18.87 11.77 6.43
CA SER A 127 17.62 11.89 5.66
C SER A 127 17.83 11.30 4.27
N ILE A 128 16.76 10.77 3.69
CA ILE A 128 16.74 10.29 2.32
C ILE A 128 15.38 10.61 1.68
N ASP A 129 15.40 11.03 0.41
CA ASP A 129 14.19 11.29 -0.38
C ASP A 129 13.93 10.13 -1.34
N VAL A 130 13.03 9.22 -0.96
CA VAL A 130 12.65 8.03 -1.75
C VAL A 130 11.29 8.16 -2.43
N LYS A 131 10.73 9.38 -2.52
CA LYS A 131 9.37 9.60 -3.06
C LYS A 131 9.21 9.19 -4.52
N ASN A 132 10.30 9.19 -5.29
CA ASN A 132 10.29 8.78 -6.71
C ASN A 132 10.50 7.27 -6.91
N PHE A 133 10.63 6.49 -5.84
CA PHE A 133 10.80 5.05 -5.98
C PHE A 133 9.49 4.40 -6.45
N ASN A 134 9.56 3.68 -7.56
CA ASN A 134 8.52 2.76 -7.98
C ASN A 134 8.93 1.36 -7.50
N THR A 135 8.24 0.85 -6.49
CA THR A 135 8.53 -0.46 -5.87
C THR A 135 7.53 -1.53 -6.27
N SER A 136 6.64 -1.26 -7.23
CA SER A 136 5.54 -2.16 -7.62
C SER A 136 5.98 -3.54 -8.13
N LYS A 137 7.23 -3.69 -8.58
CA LYS A 137 7.83 -4.97 -9.02
C LYS A 137 8.81 -5.58 -8.01
N VAL A 138 9.07 -4.91 -6.89
CA VAL A 138 10.06 -5.37 -5.90
C VAL A 138 9.51 -6.58 -5.14
N GLU A 139 10.32 -7.63 -5.07
CA GLU A 139 10.03 -8.90 -4.39
C GLU A 139 10.82 -9.06 -3.08
N ASP A 140 12.03 -8.48 -3.00
CA ASP A 140 12.89 -8.52 -1.81
C ASP A 140 13.29 -7.11 -1.31
N MET A 141 12.98 -6.83 -0.05
CA MET A 141 13.35 -5.62 0.70
C MET A 141 14.05 -5.94 2.03
N ASN A 142 14.58 -7.16 2.20
CA ASN A 142 15.33 -7.54 3.40
C ASN A 142 16.40 -6.49 3.71
N LYS A 143 16.45 -6.02 4.97
CA LYS A 143 17.54 -5.18 5.49
C LYS A 143 17.79 -3.88 4.72
N MET A 144 16.81 -3.41 3.95
CA MET A 144 16.98 -2.25 3.06
C MET A 144 17.53 -1.03 3.80
N PHE A 145 17.12 -0.79 5.05
CA PHE A 145 17.58 0.32 5.88
C PHE A 145 18.24 -0.14 7.19
N GLU A 146 18.58 -1.43 7.34
CA GLU A 146 19.16 -1.92 8.60
C GLU A 146 20.45 -1.14 8.92
N GLY A 147 20.57 -0.63 10.14
CA GLY A 147 21.75 0.09 10.62
C GLY A 147 21.87 1.54 10.15
N CYS A 148 20.82 2.14 9.55
CA CYS A 148 20.71 3.57 9.28
C CYS A 148 20.51 4.38 10.58
N ARG A 149 21.50 4.33 11.48
CA ARG A 149 21.41 4.81 12.87
C ARG A 149 21.10 6.29 13.03
N SER A 150 21.45 7.13 12.05
CA SER A 150 21.23 8.59 12.10
C SER A 150 19.91 9.04 11.45
N LEU A 151 19.16 8.12 10.84
CA LEU A 151 17.93 8.44 10.11
C LEU A 151 16.80 8.70 11.09
N THR A 152 16.19 9.88 11.04
CA THR A 152 15.17 10.30 12.01
C THR A 152 13.73 10.07 11.55
N SER A 153 13.50 10.14 10.25
CA SER A 153 12.21 9.89 9.60
C SER A 153 12.42 9.59 8.11
N MET A 154 11.43 8.98 7.47
CA MET A 154 11.37 8.74 6.03
C MET A 154 9.93 8.87 5.54
N ASP A 155 9.76 9.40 4.33
CA ASP A 155 8.48 9.37 3.62
C ASP A 155 8.44 8.14 2.71
N LEU A 156 7.70 7.11 3.11
CA LEU A 156 7.52 5.86 2.38
C LEU A 156 6.19 5.80 1.61
N SER A 157 5.52 6.93 1.39
CA SER A 157 4.19 6.97 0.77
C SER A 157 4.14 6.40 -0.66
N SER A 158 5.26 6.41 -1.38
CA SER A 158 5.40 5.84 -2.73
C SER A 158 5.59 4.32 -2.75
N PHE A 159 5.80 3.68 -1.60
CA PHE A 159 6.10 2.24 -1.55
C PHE A 159 4.83 1.42 -1.81
N ASP A 160 4.93 0.50 -2.78
CA ASP A 160 3.94 -0.51 -3.11
C ASP A 160 4.54 -1.88 -2.81
N THR A 161 4.18 -2.46 -1.66
CA THR A 161 4.77 -3.73 -1.20
C THR A 161 3.93 -4.96 -1.56
N ARG A 162 2.93 -4.84 -2.45
CA ARG A 162 2.02 -5.96 -2.81
C ARG A 162 2.73 -7.19 -3.41
N ASN A 163 3.93 -7.00 -3.94
CA ASN A 163 4.75 -8.07 -4.50
C ASN A 163 5.92 -8.52 -3.61
N VAL A 164 6.17 -7.83 -2.50
CA VAL A 164 7.27 -8.16 -1.60
C VAL A 164 6.96 -9.45 -0.84
N SER A 165 7.90 -10.38 -0.88
CA SER A 165 7.85 -11.66 -0.16
C SER A 165 8.85 -11.72 1.00
N TRP A 166 9.89 -10.89 0.97
CA TRP A 166 10.90 -10.82 2.03
C TRP A 166 11.16 -9.40 2.51
N MET A 167 11.03 -9.19 3.83
CA MET A 167 11.15 -7.85 4.47
C MET A 167 11.76 -7.94 5.88
N ASN A 168 12.56 -8.98 6.15
CA ASN A 168 13.18 -9.17 7.47
C ASN A 168 14.17 -8.02 7.75
N CYS A 169 14.25 -7.63 9.03
CA CYS A 169 15.20 -6.63 9.53
C CYS A 169 15.14 -5.28 8.78
N MET A 170 14.07 -4.93 8.06
CA MET A 170 14.05 -3.78 7.14
C MET A 170 14.48 -2.46 7.80
N PHE A 171 14.09 -2.24 9.06
CA PHE A 171 14.43 -1.06 9.86
C PHE A 171 15.28 -1.40 11.10
N CYS A 172 15.88 -2.59 11.14
CA CYS A 172 16.66 -3.04 12.29
C CYS A 172 17.80 -2.05 12.59
N ASN A 173 18.01 -1.69 13.86
CA ASN A 173 19.00 -0.74 14.35
C ASN A 173 18.92 0.68 13.74
N CYS A 174 17.76 1.11 13.26
CA CYS A 174 17.46 2.51 12.94
C CYS A 174 17.22 3.32 14.23
N SER A 175 18.24 3.41 15.08
CA SER A 175 18.12 3.87 16.47
C SER A 175 17.62 5.31 16.66
N SER A 176 17.76 6.19 15.66
CA SER A 176 17.27 7.57 15.70
C SER A 176 15.88 7.77 15.08
N LEU A 177 15.26 6.72 14.52
CA LEU A 177 13.94 6.83 13.90
C LEU A 177 12.88 7.14 14.98
N THR A 178 12.19 8.27 14.84
CA THR A 178 11.17 8.69 15.83
C THR A 178 9.74 8.44 15.36
N THR A 179 9.54 8.33 14.05
CA THR A 179 8.24 8.09 13.40
C THR A 179 8.43 7.38 12.07
N LEU A 180 7.45 6.55 11.71
CA LEU A 180 7.39 5.84 10.44
C LEU A 180 5.91 5.66 10.05
N ASN A 181 5.55 6.04 8.84
CA ASN A 181 4.21 5.82 8.31
C ASN A 181 4.22 4.57 7.41
N LEU A 182 3.49 3.52 7.82
CA LEU A 182 3.43 2.22 7.15
C LEU A 182 2.04 1.89 6.58
N ARG A 183 1.13 2.87 6.48
CA ARG A 183 -0.27 2.62 6.08
C ARG A 183 -0.43 1.99 4.69
N ASN A 184 0.53 2.19 3.80
CA ASN A 184 0.50 1.62 2.44
C ASN A 184 1.16 0.23 2.34
N PHE A 185 1.71 -0.31 3.44
CA PHE A 185 2.38 -1.60 3.41
C PHE A 185 1.34 -2.73 3.35
N ASN A 186 1.45 -3.55 2.31
CA ASN A 186 0.79 -4.83 2.21
C ASN A 186 1.77 -5.95 2.62
N THR A 187 1.44 -6.71 3.65
CA THR A 187 2.28 -7.81 4.17
C THR A 187 1.70 -9.20 3.94
N ARG A 188 0.64 -9.34 3.14
CA ARG A 188 -0.11 -10.59 2.97
C ARG A 188 0.72 -11.77 2.45
N LYS A 189 1.79 -11.48 1.69
CA LYS A 189 2.74 -12.47 1.15
C LYS A 189 3.89 -12.81 2.12
N ILE A 190 4.06 -12.05 3.21
CA ILE A 190 5.19 -12.20 4.12
C ILE A 190 4.98 -13.40 5.05
N THR A 191 5.99 -14.27 5.13
CA THR A 191 6.00 -15.44 6.05
C THR A 191 6.90 -15.22 7.26
N TYR A 192 7.91 -14.36 7.14
CA TYR A 192 8.89 -14.07 8.21
C TYR A 192 8.97 -12.56 8.44
N MET A 193 8.71 -12.12 9.67
CA MET A 193 8.77 -10.71 10.11
C MET A 193 9.86 -10.48 11.16
N ASN A 194 10.94 -11.25 11.07
CA ASN A 194 11.99 -11.26 12.07
C ASN A 194 12.70 -9.89 12.14
N GLU A 195 12.94 -9.42 13.36
CA GLU A 195 13.77 -8.25 13.68
C GLU A 195 13.39 -6.94 12.96
N MET A 196 12.17 -6.82 12.43
CA MET A 196 11.80 -5.73 11.51
C MET A 196 12.07 -4.34 12.07
N PHE A 197 11.79 -4.13 13.37
CA PHE A 197 12.00 -2.86 14.09
C PHE A 197 13.02 -2.98 15.23
N ARG A 198 13.72 -4.12 15.35
CA ARG A 198 14.69 -4.37 16.42
C ARG A 198 15.66 -3.19 16.57
N GLY A 199 15.87 -2.70 17.77
CA GLY A 199 16.82 -1.61 18.06
C GLY A 199 16.37 -0.23 17.53
N CYS A 200 15.13 -0.05 17.11
CA CYS A 200 14.54 1.28 16.85
C CYS A 200 14.29 2.02 18.16
N SER A 201 15.35 2.34 18.90
CA SER A 201 15.30 2.75 20.30
C SER A 201 14.64 4.11 20.54
N SER A 202 14.50 4.96 19.51
CA SER A 202 13.84 6.28 19.60
C SER A 202 12.37 6.28 19.16
N LEU A 203 11.85 5.14 18.68
CA LEU A 203 10.49 5.03 18.20
C LEU A 203 9.52 5.00 19.39
N LYS A 204 8.64 6.00 19.50
CA LYS A 204 7.67 6.08 20.61
C LYS A 204 6.38 5.34 20.35
N THR A 205 5.96 5.32 19.08
CA THR A 205 4.75 4.69 18.59
C THR A 205 5.02 4.16 17.19
N ILE A 206 4.30 3.11 16.80
CA ILE A 206 4.31 2.60 15.43
C ILE A 206 2.92 2.09 15.09
N ASP A 207 2.39 2.54 13.96
CA ASP A 207 1.12 2.07 13.43
C ASP A 207 1.39 0.87 12.51
N VAL A 208 1.05 -0.33 12.99
CA VAL A 208 1.16 -1.60 12.25
C VAL A 208 -0.23 -2.17 11.91
N SER A 209 -1.27 -1.33 11.94
CA SER A 209 -2.66 -1.77 11.69
C SER A 209 -2.89 -2.30 10.27
N SER A 210 -2.07 -1.89 9.30
CA SER A 210 -2.10 -2.38 7.91
C SER A 210 -1.45 -3.76 7.70
N PHE A 211 -0.80 -4.31 8.73
CA PHE A 211 -0.10 -5.60 8.58
C PHE A 211 -1.10 -6.76 8.61
N ASP A 212 -1.21 -7.46 7.49
CA ASP A 212 -1.79 -8.80 7.39
C ASP A 212 -0.73 -9.83 7.83
N THR A 213 -0.99 -10.52 8.95
CA THR A 213 -0.09 -11.52 9.51
C THR A 213 -0.62 -12.96 9.41
N GLU A 214 -1.72 -13.20 8.69
CA GLU A 214 -2.39 -14.52 8.63
C GLU A 214 -1.44 -15.63 8.15
N ASN A 215 -0.43 -15.28 7.35
CA ASN A 215 0.55 -16.20 6.78
C ASN A 215 1.92 -16.19 7.48
N VAL A 216 2.08 -15.40 8.55
CA VAL A 216 3.36 -15.27 9.24
C VAL A 216 3.60 -16.46 10.17
N VAL A 217 4.83 -16.99 10.12
CA VAL A 217 5.28 -18.15 10.92
C VAL A 217 6.33 -17.73 11.96
N GLU A 218 7.17 -16.72 11.68
CA GLU A 218 8.13 -16.19 12.66
C GLU A 218 8.05 -14.66 12.80
N MET A 219 8.10 -14.20 14.06
CA MET A 219 8.16 -12.79 14.48
C MET A 219 9.23 -12.57 15.58
N LYS A 220 10.32 -13.34 15.55
CA LYS A 220 11.34 -13.24 16.61
C LYS A 220 11.99 -11.86 16.58
N GLU A 221 12.28 -11.33 17.77
CA GLU A 221 13.00 -10.07 17.96
C GLU A 221 12.36 -8.86 17.24
N MET A 222 11.10 -8.94 16.77
CA MET A 222 10.50 -7.93 15.89
C MET A 222 10.56 -6.50 16.46
N PHE A 223 10.38 -6.36 17.77
CA PHE A 223 10.47 -5.11 18.51
C PHE A 223 11.55 -5.14 19.61
N GLU A 224 12.50 -6.10 19.58
CA GLU A 224 13.57 -6.18 20.58
C GLU A 224 14.32 -4.83 20.67
N ASP A 225 14.56 -4.33 21.88
CA ASP A 225 15.23 -3.06 22.17
C ASP A 225 14.58 -1.80 21.54
N CYS A 226 13.28 -1.83 21.22
CA CYS A 226 12.46 -0.63 21.00
C CYS A 226 12.21 0.11 22.32
N SER A 227 13.28 0.64 22.94
CA SER A 227 13.29 1.08 24.34
C SER A 227 12.48 2.34 24.66
N SER A 228 12.00 3.07 23.65
CA SER A 228 11.12 4.23 23.81
C SER A 228 9.67 3.96 23.41
N LEU A 229 9.33 2.74 22.96
CA LEU A 229 7.98 2.39 22.54
C LEU A 229 7.07 2.34 23.77
N GLU A 230 6.05 3.20 23.84
CA GLU A 230 5.20 3.37 25.03
C GLU A 230 3.93 2.49 24.96
N THR A 231 3.36 2.35 23.76
CA THR A 231 2.16 1.56 23.50
C THR A 231 2.30 0.90 22.13
N LEU A 232 1.81 -0.33 22.02
CA LEU A 232 1.79 -1.07 20.78
C LEU A 232 0.42 -1.70 20.56
N ASP A 233 -0.14 -1.51 19.37
CA ASP A 233 -1.40 -2.11 18.99
C ASP A 233 -1.18 -3.21 17.95
N LEU A 234 -1.39 -4.45 18.39
CA LEU A 234 -1.29 -5.67 17.59
C LEU A 234 -2.67 -6.31 17.40
N SER A 235 -3.76 -5.55 17.55
CA SER A 235 -5.12 -6.09 17.44
C SER A 235 -5.47 -6.64 16.05
N SER A 236 -4.77 -6.19 15.01
CA SER A 236 -4.88 -6.74 13.65
C SER A 236 -4.07 -8.02 13.43
N PHE A 237 -3.19 -8.41 14.37
CA PHE A 237 -2.30 -9.55 14.18
C PHE A 237 -3.06 -10.86 14.39
N ALA A 238 -3.22 -11.62 13.31
CA ALA A 238 -3.63 -13.02 13.31
C ALA A 238 -2.39 -13.91 13.47
N THR A 239 -2.25 -14.57 14.63
CA THR A 239 -1.00 -15.30 15.00
C THR A 239 -1.16 -16.81 15.05
N GLN A 240 -2.26 -17.37 14.53
CA GLN A 240 -2.57 -18.81 14.63
C GLN A 240 -1.51 -19.72 13.96
N LYS A 241 -0.78 -19.21 12.97
CA LYS A 241 0.33 -19.91 12.29
C LYS A 241 1.71 -19.60 12.87
N VAL A 242 1.80 -18.70 13.85
CA VAL A 242 3.10 -18.28 14.40
C VAL A 242 3.65 -19.38 15.30
N GLU A 243 4.89 -19.75 15.03
CA GLU A 243 5.63 -20.80 15.75
C GLU A 243 6.80 -20.23 16.56
N ASN A 244 7.30 -19.04 16.22
CA ASN A 244 8.45 -18.43 16.89
C ASN A 244 8.30 -16.92 17.11
N THR A 245 8.28 -16.52 18.38
CA THR A 245 8.20 -15.12 18.86
C THR A 245 9.30 -14.81 19.87
N ARG A 246 10.42 -15.55 19.80
CA ARG A 246 11.54 -15.40 20.73
C ARG A 246 11.94 -13.92 20.85
N LYS A 247 12.01 -13.41 22.08
CA LYS A 247 12.47 -12.04 22.41
C LYS A 247 11.70 -10.90 21.71
N MET A 248 10.48 -11.15 21.22
CA MET A 248 9.74 -10.20 20.39
C MET A 248 9.67 -8.78 20.98
N PHE A 249 9.55 -8.65 22.31
CA PHE A 249 9.49 -7.37 23.03
C PHE A 249 10.66 -7.16 24.01
N GLN A 250 11.69 -8.01 23.97
CA GLN A 250 12.79 -7.93 24.93
C GLN A 250 13.38 -6.51 24.92
N GLY A 251 13.59 -5.90 26.09
CA GLY A 251 14.22 -4.57 26.17
C GLY A 251 13.32 -3.38 25.81
N CYS A 252 12.03 -3.60 25.53
CA CYS A 252 11.01 -2.55 25.46
C CYS A 252 10.71 -1.96 26.84
N LYS A 253 11.67 -1.21 27.39
CA LYS A 253 11.69 -0.81 28.82
C LYS A 253 10.49 0.01 29.28
N VAL A 254 9.97 0.89 28.41
CA VAL A 254 8.86 1.80 28.70
C VAL A 254 7.54 1.37 28.05
N LEU A 255 7.50 0.16 27.46
CA LEU A 255 6.29 -0.35 26.84
C LEU A 255 5.30 -0.70 27.93
N HIS A 256 4.25 0.11 28.03
CA HIS A 256 3.27 0.02 29.09
C HIS A 256 2.11 -0.91 28.73
N THR A 257 1.64 -0.82 27.48
CA THR A 257 0.44 -1.54 27.04
C THR A 257 0.63 -2.13 25.65
N ILE A 258 0.22 -3.39 25.51
CA ILE A 258 0.14 -4.09 24.24
C ILE A 258 -1.32 -4.48 24.02
N TYR A 259 -1.96 -3.92 22.98
CA TYR A 259 -3.32 -4.28 22.61
C TYR A 259 -3.32 -5.47 21.66
N VAL A 260 -4.23 -6.42 21.90
CA VAL A 260 -4.49 -7.56 21.01
C VAL A 260 -6.00 -7.77 20.86
N SER A 261 -6.39 -8.58 19.88
CA SER A 261 -7.77 -9.05 19.71
C SER A 261 -7.85 -10.56 19.92
N LYS A 262 -8.99 -11.16 19.61
CA LYS A 262 -9.18 -12.62 19.61
C LYS A 262 -8.39 -13.33 18.50
N LEU A 263 -7.87 -12.58 17.52
CA LEU A 263 -6.98 -13.09 16.47
C LEU A 263 -5.60 -13.49 17.01
N TRP A 264 -5.24 -12.98 18.20
CA TRP A 264 -4.01 -13.35 18.87
C TRP A 264 -4.13 -14.73 19.54
N ASP A 265 -3.47 -15.71 18.93
CA ASP A 265 -3.37 -17.10 19.41
C ASP A 265 -1.90 -17.55 19.45
N MET A 266 -1.43 -17.98 20.62
CA MET A 266 -0.06 -18.47 20.86
C MET A 266 0.01 -19.99 21.00
N SER A 267 -1.07 -20.71 20.66
CA SER A 267 -1.14 -22.16 20.79
C SER A 267 -0.12 -22.92 19.93
N GLY A 268 0.37 -22.31 18.84
CA GLY A 268 1.46 -22.81 18.01
C GLY A 268 2.83 -22.74 18.69
N VAL A 269 3.14 -21.59 19.31
CA VAL A 269 4.43 -21.33 19.99
C VAL A 269 4.60 -22.15 21.27
N LEU A 270 3.52 -22.36 22.03
CA LEU A 270 3.54 -23.11 23.30
C LEU A 270 3.91 -24.60 23.16
N ARG A 271 4.05 -25.12 21.93
CA ARG A 271 4.34 -26.53 21.65
C ARG A 271 5.84 -26.86 21.64
N ASP A 272 6.72 -25.86 21.56
CA ASP A 272 8.17 -26.06 21.46
C ASP A 272 8.91 -25.53 22.70
N LEU A 273 8.92 -26.34 23.78
CA LEU A 273 9.49 -26.02 25.09
C LEU A 273 11.05 -26.01 25.14
N GLY A 274 11.72 -25.93 23.99
CA GLY A 274 13.18 -26.11 23.87
C GLY A 274 14.03 -24.86 24.13
N TYR A 275 13.44 -23.66 24.07
CA TYR A 275 14.16 -22.40 24.22
C TYR A 275 13.46 -21.51 25.26
N GLY A 276 14.22 -21.00 26.23
CA GLY A 276 13.74 -19.90 27.06
C GLY A 276 13.47 -18.70 26.16
N ASN A 277 12.21 -18.45 25.82
CA ASN A 277 11.86 -17.28 25.05
C ASN A 277 11.81 -16.13 26.04
N ASP A 278 12.86 -15.32 26.08
CA ASP A 278 12.90 -14.09 26.86
C ASP A 278 12.01 -12.99 26.22
N MET A 279 10.78 -13.34 25.80
CA MET A 279 9.88 -12.49 25.02
C MET A 279 9.71 -11.11 25.65
N PHE A 280 9.49 -11.07 26.95
CA PHE A 280 9.23 -9.86 27.73
C PHE A 280 10.41 -9.44 28.61
N PHE A 281 11.58 -10.06 28.46
CA PHE A 281 12.71 -9.77 29.33
C PHE A 281 13.05 -8.27 29.31
N ILE A 282 13.08 -7.64 30.49
CA ILE A 282 13.34 -6.19 30.66
C ILE A 282 12.21 -5.28 30.11
N CYS A 283 10.97 -5.79 29.99
CA CYS A 283 9.76 -4.95 29.78
C CYS A 283 9.27 -4.31 31.09
N LEU A 284 10.09 -3.41 31.66
CA LEU A 284 9.97 -2.99 33.06
C LEU A 284 8.65 -2.27 33.41
N GLU A 285 8.02 -1.60 32.46
CA GLU A 285 6.79 -0.82 32.67
C GLU A 285 5.52 -1.52 32.17
N LEU A 286 5.64 -2.77 31.70
CA LEU A 286 4.55 -3.51 31.07
C LEU A 286 3.47 -3.91 32.09
N VAL A 287 2.22 -3.60 31.74
CA VAL A 287 1.04 -3.94 32.54
C VAL A 287 -0.05 -4.52 31.64
N GLY A 288 -0.51 -5.72 31.98
CA GLY A 288 -1.65 -6.37 31.31
C GLY A 288 -2.98 -5.68 31.63
N GLY A 289 -3.99 -5.91 30.80
CA GLY A 289 -5.27 -5.20 30.85
C GLY A 289 -6.06 -5.36 32.17
N ALA A 290 -5.78 -6.39 32.96
CA ALA A 290 -6.37 -6.63 34.28
C ALA A 290 -5.42 -6.30 35.44
N GLY A 291 -4.30 -5.61 35.15
CA GLY A 291 -3.35 -5.10 36.13
C GLY A 291 -2.17 -6.01 36.44
N THR A 292 -1.94 -7.09 35.69
CA THR A 292 -0.73 -7.92 35.84
C THR A 292 0.50 -7.10 35.45
N VAL A 293 1.32 -6.74 36.43
CA VAL A 293 2.58 -6.00 36.21
C VAL A 293 3.71 -6.97 35.87
N TYR A 294 4.63 -6.54 35.02
CA TYR A 294 5.87 -7.25 34.70
C TYR A 294 6.57 -7.87 35.93
N ASP A 295 6.92 -9.16 35.80
CA ASP A 295 7.77 -9.89 36.73
C ASP A 295 8.96 -10.49 35.98
N LYS A 296 10.17 -10.25 36.50
CA LYS A 296 11.44 -10.74 35.96
C LYS A 296 11.56 -12.27 35.89
N ASN A 297 10.70 -13.01 36.60
CA ASN A 297 10.66 -14.48 36.56
C ASN A 297 9.57 -15.00 35.59
N SER A 298 8.83 -14.09 34.97
CA SER A 298 7.65 -14.35 34.14
C SER A 298 7.81 -13.62 32.80
N THR A 299 8.88 -13.96 32.08
CA THR A 299 9.33 -13.23 30.88
C THR A 299 9.04 -13.96 29.58
N ASP A 300 8.43 -15.14 29.64
CA ASP A 300 8.23 -16.02 28.49
C ASP A 300 6.85 -15.92 27.84
N GLU A 301 6.68 -16.66 26.74
CA GLU A 301 5.49 -16.65 25.91
C GLU A 301 4.22 -17.07 26.66
N ARG A 302 4.33 -17.70 27.84
CA ARG A 302 3.14 -18.06 28.63
C ARG A 302 2.36 -16.81 29.02
N TYR A 303 3.02 -15.67 29.19
CA TYR A 303 2.38 -14.39 29.51
C TYR A 303 1.92 -13.61 28.26
N ALA A 304 2.19 -14.12 27.05
CA ALA A 304 1.76 -13.54 25.78
C ALA A 304 0.29 -13.86 25.47
N ARG A 305 -0.59 -13.49 26.40
CA ARG A 305 -2.04 -13.72 26.36
C ARG A 305 -2.78 -12.53 26.94
N ILE A 306 -4.06 -12.40 26.60
CA ILE A 306 -4.96 -11.43 27.24
C ILE A 306 -4.95 -11.67 28.74
N ASP A 307 -4.75 -10.60 29.51
CA ASP A 307 -4.66 -10.63 30.95
C ASP A 307 -6.02 -10.95 31.59
N GLY A 308 -6.14 -12.16 32.16
CA GLY A 308 -7.30 -12.59 32.96
C GLY A 308 -7.18 -12.26 34.44
N GLY A 309 -6.22 -11.39 34.81
CA GLY A 309 -5.96 -10.99 36.19
C GLY A 309 -5.31 -12.11 37.01
N PRO A 310 -5.45 -12.10 38.36
CA PRO A 310 -4.70 -12.99 39.24
C PRO A 310 -4.87 -14.49 38.98
N SER A 311 -6.00 -14.90 38.37
CA SER A 311 -6.28 -16.32 38.05
C SER A 311 -5.65 -16.80 36.74
N ALA A 312 -5.33 -15.87 35.83
CA ALA A 312 -4.78 -16.16 34.51
C ALA A 312 -3.94 -14.96 34.01
N PRO A 313 -2.82 -14.65 34.68
CA PRO A 313 -2.07 -13.41 34.46
C PRO A 313 -1.50 -13.33 33.04
N GLY A 314 -1.66 -12.22 32.34
CA GLY A 314 -1.08 -11.99 31.02
C GLY A 314 -0.58 -10.57 30.88
N TYR A 315 0.20 -10.27 29.84
CA TYR A 315 0.68 -8.91 29.60
C TYR A 315 -0.06 -8.16 28.50
N PHE A 316 -1.06 -8.79 27.87
CA PHE A 316 -1.83 -8.14 26.82
C PHE A 316 -3.17 -7.63 27.30
N THR A 317 -3.61 -6.55 26.67
CA THR A 317 -4.90 -5.90 26.88
C THR A 317 -5.79 -6.19 25.68
N GLU A 318 -7.00 -6.70 25.92
CA GLU A 318 -7.98 -6.86 24.84
C GLU A 318 -8.40 -5.47 24.31
N LYS A 319 -8.32 -5.26 22.99
CA LYS A 319 -8.79 -4.03 22.37
C LYS A 319 -10.31 -3.98 22.40
N THR A 320 -10.86 -2.97 23.07
CA THR A 320 -12.31 -2.81 23.27
C THR A 320 -12.92 -1.57 22.62
N SER A 321 -12.09 -0.72 22.02
CA SER A 321 -12.50 0.50 21.32
C SER A 321 -11.73 0.65 20.01
N TYR A 322 -12.40 1.18 18.99
CA TYR A 322 -11.86 1.33 17.64
C TYR A 322 -11.93 2.80 17.22
N ASP A 323 -10.99 3.24 16.38
CA ASP A 323 -10.98 4.60 15.81
C ASP A 323 -11.95 4.73 14.63
N LEU A 324 -13.18 4.30 14.90
CA LEU A 324 -14.35 4.34 14.04
C LEU A 324 -15.50 4.93 14.86
N TYR A 325 -16.15 5.94 14.29
CA TYR A 325 -17.28 6.60 14.92
C TYR A 325 -18.47 6.56 13.97
N VAL A 326 -19.65 6.25 14.52
CA VAL A 326 -20.92 6.30 13.80
C VAL A 326 -21.87 7.18 14.60
N GLY A 327 -22.39 8.25 13.99
CA GLY A 327 -23.30 9.20 14.63
C GLY A 327 -22.72 9.83 15.91
N GLY A 328 -21.41 10.09 15.93
CA GLY A 328 -20.67 10.57 17.11
C GLY A 328 -20.38 9.50 18.18
N THR A 329 -20.89 8.28 18.03
CA THR A 329 -20.64 7.16 18.95
C THR A 329 -19.40 6.38 18.53
N GLN A 330 -18.41 6.27 19.41
CA GLN A 330 -17.24 5.43 19.17
C GLN A 330 -17.63 3.94 19.16
N VAL A 331 -17.15 3.21 18.16
CA VAL A 331 -17.33 1.77 18.07
C VAL A 331 -16.50 1.07 19.14
N ARG A 332 -17.14 0.17 19.88
CA ARG A 332 -16.62 -0.60 21.00
C ARG A 332 -17.10 -2.04 20.95
N THR A 333 -16.40 -2.93 21.63
CA THR A 333 -16.86 -4.33 21.75
C THR A 333 -18.24 -4.46 22.39
N SER A 334 -18.63 -3.52 23.24
CA SER A 334 -19.93 -3.48 23.89
C SER A 334 -21.10 -3.04 23.00
N ASN A 335 -20.85 -2.31 21.90
CA ASN A 335 -21.90 -1.80 21.01
C ASN A 335 -21.75 -2.23 19.55
N MET A 336 -20.68 -2.93 19.16
CA MET A 336 -20.43 -3.28 17.75
C MET A 336 -21.56 -4.11 17.11
N ALA A 337 -22.38 -4.83 17.88
CA ALA A 337 -23.52 -5.57 17.33
C ALA A 337 -24.65 -4.65 16.81
N ASP A 338 -24.80 -3.48 17.41
CA ASP A 338 -25.77 -2.44 17.04
C ASP A 338 -25.29 -1.10 17.63
N ILE A 339 -24.55 -0.33 16.83
CA ILE A 339 -23.71 0.78 17.31
C ILE A 339 -24.56 1.91 17.91
N LEU A 340 -25.75 2.11 17.34
CA LEU A 340 -26.67 3.19 17.70
C LEU A 340 -27.96 2.69 18.37
N GLU A 341 -28.06 1.39 18.66
CA GLU A 341 -29.28 0.74 19.17
C GLU A 341 -30.50 0.94 18.23
N ASP A 342 -30.26 1.03 16.92
CA ASP A 342 -31.26 1.29 15.88
C ASP A 342 -31.37 0.15 14.85
N GLY A 343 -30.47 -0.85 14.91
CA GLY A 343 -30.38 -1.98 14.00
C GLY A 343 -29.81 -1.64 12.61
N VAL A 344 -29.35 -0.41 12.38
CA VAL A 344 -28.85 0.05 11.08
C VAL A 344 -27.37 -0.26 10.91
N PHE A 345 -26.57 -0.01 11.94
CA PHE A 345 -25.11 -0.11 11.89
C PHE A 345 -24.56 -1.18 12.83
N SER A 346 -23.79 -2.10 12.29
CA SER A 346 -23.06 -3.10 13.08
C SER A 346 -21.63 -3.23 12.56
N TYR A 347 -20.67 -3.49 13.43
CA TYR A 347 -19.26 -3.64 13.09
C TYR A 347 -18.75 -5.03 13.46
N ASP A 348 -18.07 -5.67 12.53
CA ASP A 348 -17.30 -6.90 12.73
C ASP A 348 -15.81 -6.51 12.83
N ALA A 349 -15.29 -6.55 14.06
CA ALA A 349 -13.91 -6.17 14.33
C ALA A 349 -12.88 -7.19 13.83
N ASP A 350 -13.26 -8.46 13.67
CA ASP A 350 -12.33 -9.51 13.25
C ASP A 350 -12.05 -9.41 11.75
N ASN A 351 -13.03 -8.94 10.97
CA ASN A 351 -12.90 -8.73 9.52
C ASN A 351 -12.80 -7.26 9.11
N ASN A 352 -12.83 -6.33 10.07
CA ASN A 352 -12.85 -4.88 9.84
C ASN A 352 -13.98 -4.45 8.89
N VAL A 353 -15.20 -4.92 9.16
CA VAL A 353 -16.39 -4.68 8.33
C VAL A 353 -17.46 -3.90 9.08
N LEU A 354 -17.78 -2.68 8.62
CA LEU A 354 -18.97 -1.94 9.04
C LEU A 354 -20.15 -2.28 8.11
N SER A 355 -21.18 -2.93 8.64
CA SER A 355 -22.40 -3.24 7.89
C SER A 355 -23.45 -2.13 8.02
N ILE A 356 -24.15 -1.84 6.92
CA ILE A 356 -25.28 -0.91 6.85
C ILE A 356 -26.52 -1.67 6.35
N LYS A 357 -27.63 -1.61 7.09
CA LYS A 357 -28.85 -2.40 6.85
C LYS A 357 -30.14 -1.58 6.73
N GLY A 358 -30.05 -0.25 6.63
CA GLY A 358 -31.24 0.58 6.58
C GLY A 358 -30.97 2.06 6.42
N ASN A 359 -32.04 2.84 6.52
CA ASN A 359 -31.99 4.30 6.40
C ASN A 359 -31.61 4.92 7.74
N TYR A 360 -30.90 6.04 7.68
CA TYR A 360 -30.56 6.82 8.87
C TYR A 360 -30.48 8.31 8.55
N SER A 361 -30.88 9.15 9.51
CA SER A 361 -30.81 10.62 9.38
C SER A 361 -29.95 11.21 10.49
N TYR A 362 -28.95 12.02 10.12
CA TYR A 362 -27.98 12.63 11.02
C TYR A 362 -27.95 14.16 10.86
N ALA A 363 -28.44 14.88 11.87
CA ALA A 363 -28.68 16.32 11.79
C ALA A 363 -27.44 17.20 12.13
N TYR A 364 -26.31 16.58 12.49
CA TYR A 364 -25.10 17.29 12.91
C TYR A 364 -24.12 17.49 11.74
N SER A 365 -23.21 18.47 11.90
CA SER A 365 -22.32 18.94 10.83
C SER A 365 -21.02 18.14 10.68
N ASP A 366 -20.70 17.32 11.68
CA ASP A 366 -19.64 16.31 11.67
C ASP A 366 -19.98 15.13 10.74
N GLY A 367 -19.06 14.18 10.60
CA GLY A 367 -19.28 13.03 9.75
C GLY A 367 -20.28 12.06 10.40
N LEU A 368 -21.20 11.50 9.62
CA LEU A 368 -22.01 10.39 10.13
C LEU A 368 -21.12 9.16 10.41
N ILE A 369 -20.26 8.79 9.48
CA ILE A 369 -19.26 7.73 9.65
C ILE A 369 -17.87 8.34 9.53
N GLU A 370 -17.12 8.33 10.63
CA GLU A 370 -15.73 8.82 10.67
C GLU A 370 -14.78 7.66 10.87
N ASN A 371 -13.98 7.37 9.83
CA ASN A 371 -13.06 6.24 9.77
C ASN A 371 -11.60 6.69 9.86
N ASN A 372 -10.88 6.13 10.82
CA ASN A 372 -9.41 6.18 10.87
C ASN A 372 -8.79 4.77 10.94
N LEU A 373 -9.59 3.72 10.75
CA LEU A 373 -9.11 2.35 10.67
C LEU A 373 -8.51 2.10 9.28
N SER A 374 -7.34 1.48 9.25
CA SER A 374 -6.71 0.99 8.02
C SER A 374 -7.59 -0.06 7.35
N ASP A 375 -7.83 0.10 6.05
CA ASP A 375 -8.53 -0.86 5.18
C ASP A 375 -9.95 -1.26 5.66
N LEU A 376 -10.73 -0.31 6.19
CA LEU A 376 -12.14 -0.54 6.57
C LEU A 376 -12.97 -0.96 5.35
N THR A 377 -13.75 -2.02 5.49
CA THR A 377 -14.81 -2.38 4.52
C THR A 377 -16.17 -1.94 5.04
N VAL A 378 -16.93 -1.21 4.24
CA VAL A 378 -18.33 -0.89 4.48
C VAL A 378 -19.18 -1.80 3.60
N TYR A 379 -19.98 -2.67 4.22
CA TYR A 379 -20.85 -3.63 3.54
C TYR A 379 -22.31 -3.18 3.60
N VAL A 380 -22.86 -2.80 2.45
CA VAL A 380 -24.25 -2.35 2.27
C VAL A 380 -25.12 -3.58 2.00
N ALA A 381 -25.70 -4.14 3.07
CA ALA A 381 -26.41 -5.42 2.99
C ALA A 381 -27.78 -5.32 2.31
N THR A 382 -28.44 -4.17 2.45
CA THR A 382 -29.75 -3.86 1.86
C THR A 382 -29.76 -2.41 1.43
N ASP A 383 -30.76 -2.03 0.61
CA ASP A 383 -30.94 -0.63 0.23
C ASP A 383 -30.98 0.28 1.47
N ALA A 384 -30.19 1.34 1.42
CA ALA A 384 -29.96 2.25 2.54
C ALA A 384 -29.87 3.70 2.04
N ALA A 385 -30.53 4.61 2.74
CA ALA A 385 -30.43 6.04 2.53
C ALA A 385 -29.91 6.74 3.79
N LEU A 386 -28.77 7.40 3.67
CA LEU A 386 -28.14 8.19 4.73
C LEU A 386 -28.35 9.68 4.43
N GLU A 387 -29.18 10.33 5.23
CA GLU A 387 -29.46 11.77 5.13
C GLU A 387 -28.69 12.52 6.21
N CYS A 388 -27.70 13.32 5.81
CA CYS A 388 -26.75 13.93 6.73
C CYS A 388 -26.68 15.45 6.51
N ARG A 389 -26.52 16.23 7.57
CA ARG A 389 -26.18 17.66 7.41
C ARG A 389 -24.71 17.83 7.03
N GLY A 390 -23.81 17.14 7.73
CA GLY A 390 -22.39 17.00 7.42
C GLY A 390 -22.11 15.96 6.33
N ALA A 391 -20.87 15.45 6.29
CA ALA A 391 -20.52 14.40 5.33
C ALA A 391 -21.07 13.04 5.78
N ALA A 392 -21.49 12.17 4.86
CA ALA A 392 -21.96 10.84 5.26
C ALA A 392 -20.76 9.94 5.65
N PHE A 393 -19.68 9.98 4.89
CA PHE A 393 -18.41 9.33 5.21
C PHE A 393 -17.26 10.35 5.25
N ILE A 394 -16.44 10.27 6.29
CA ILE A 394 -15.14 10.93 6.40
C ILE A 394 -14.11 9.83 6.63
N THR A 395 -13.10 9.73 5.77
CA THR A 395 -12.02 8.74 5.94
C THR A 395 -10.64 9.38 5.85
N THR A 396 -9.76 9.00 6.76
CA THR A 396 -8.32 9.35 6.73
C THR A 396 -7.44 8.17 6.31
N ALA A 397 -8.03 6.98 6.22
CA ALA A 397 -7.39 5.74 5.83
C ALA A 397 -8.17 5.08 4.67
N ASN A 398 -7.61 4.01 4.11
CA ASN A 398 -8.25 3.30 3.00
C ASN A 398 -9.64 2.79 3.39
N LEU A 399 -10.59 2.96 2.46
CA LEU A 399 -12.00 2.62 2.66
C LEU A 399 -12.49 1.86 1.43
N THR A 400 -13.09 0.70 1.64
CA THR A 400 -13.84 -0.02 0.59
C THR A 400 -15.33 0.07 0.89
N ILE A 401 -16.16 0.43 -0.08
CA ILE A 401 -17.62 0.38 0.03
C ILE A 401 -18.12 -0.63 -1.01
N THR A 402 -18.86 -1.64 -0.54
CA THR A 402 -19.36 -2.76 -1.34
C THR A 402 -20.69 -3.27 -0.80
N GLY A 403 -21.28 -4.25 -1.49
CA GLY A 403 -22.51 -4.93 -1.05
C GLY A 403 -23.63 -4.86 -2.09
N PRO A 404 -24.63 -5.75 -1.97
CA PRO A 404 -25.72 -5.86 -2.95
C PRO A 404 -26.74 -4.73 -2.84
N GLY A 405 -26.81 -4.03 -1.71
CA GLY A 405 -27.78 -2.96 -1.49
C GLY A 405 -27.40 -1.66 -2.21
N ARG A 406 -28.41 -0.91 -2.65
CA ARG A 406 -28.22 0.45 -3.16
C ARG A 406 -27.99 1.41 -2.00
N LEU A 407 -26.88 2.15 -2.04
CA LEU A 407 -26.55 3.17 -1.06
C LEU A 407 -26.88 4.57 -1.60
N THR A 408 -27.71 5.31 -0.90
CA THR A 408 -28.01 6.72 -1.21
C THR A 408 -27.44 7.61 -0.11
N LEU A 409 -26.58 8.56 -0.48
CA LEU A 409 -25.96 9.53 0.42
C LEU A 409 -26.44 10.92 0.07
N ARG A 410 -27.11 11.60 1.00
CA ARG A 410 -27.56 12.98 0.84
C ARG A 410 -26.94 13.84 1.92
N SER A 411 -26.00 14.69 1.54
CA SER A 411 -25.39 15.69 2.41
C SER A 411 -25.98 17.07 2.16
N GLU A 412 -26.41 17.78 3.20
CA GLU A 412 -26.95 19.13 3.05
C GLU A 412 -25.86 20.18 2.81
N THR A 413 -24.76 20.11 3.55
CA THR A 413 -23.74 21.18 3.58
C THR A 413 -22.35 20.73 3.13
N ASN A 414 -22.15 19.42 2.95
CA ASN A 414 -20.86 18.81 2.67
C ASN A 414 -20.99 17.77 1.54
N CYS A 415 -20.35 16.61 1.65
CA CYS A 415 -20.38 15.58 0.61
C CYS A 415 -20.84 14.21 1.10
N GLY A 416 -21.20 13.33 0.16
CA GLY A 416 -21.51 11.94 0.50
C GLY A 416 -20.27 11.24 1.05
N ILE A 417 -19.12 11.39 0.37
CA ILE A 417 -17.85 10.77 0.78
C ILE A 417 -16.74 11.82 0.74
N TYR A 418 -16.02 11.94 1.84
CA TYR A 418 -14.83 12.78 1.98
C TYR A 418 -13.60 11.93 2.30
N ALA A 419 -12.63 11.90 1.38
CA ALA A 419 -11.34 11.25 1.56
C ALA A 419 -10.26 12.27 1.94
N SER A 420 -9.33 11.89 2.81
CA SER A 420 -8.22 12.74 3.21
C SER A 420 -6.96 11.96 3.56
N SER A 421 -5.86 12.66 3.83
CA SER A 421 -4.58 12.07 4.26
C SER A 421 -3.98 11.07 3.25
N GLY A 422 -4.25 11.27 1.95
CA GLY A 422 -3.76 10.39 0.90
C GLY A 422 -4.45 9.02 0.83
N SER A 423 -5.61 8.86 1.50
CA SER A 423 -6.37 7.61 1.51
C SER A 423 -6.89 7.21 0.13
N CYS A 424 -7.06 5.89 -0.07
CA CYS A 424 -7.74 5.33 -1.23
C CYS A 424 -9.18 4.96 -0.88
N VAL A 425 -10.15 5.53 -1.60
CA VAL A 425 -11.55 5.08 -1.55
C VAL A 425 -11.79 4.12 -2.71
N THR A 426 -12.25 2.91 -2.40
CA THR A 426 -12.62 1.88 -3.36
C THR A 426 -14.13 1.68 -3.33
N LEU A 427 -14.79 1.90 -4.46
CA LEU A 427 -16.21 1.59 -4.67
C LEU A 427 -16.27 0.33 -5.53
N ASP A 428 -16.67 -0.79 -4.93
CA ASP A 428 -16.54 -2.11 -5.55
C ASP A 428 -17.85 -2.88 -5.56
N GLY A 429 -18.38 -3.18 -6.75
CA GLY A 429 -19.63 -3.92 -6.88
C GLY A 429 -20.86 -3.17 -6.35
N ILE A 430 -20.79 -1.86 -6.12
CA ILE A 430 -21.82 -1.09 -5.41
C ILE A 430 -22.70 -0.28 -6.37
N ASN A 431 -23.98 -0.11 -6.01
CA ASN A 431 -24.86 0.91 -6.59
C ASN A 431 -24.94 2.10 -5.62
N LEU A 432 -24.30 3.21 -5.97
CA LEU A 432 -24.16 4.39 -5.12
C LEU A 432 -24.78 5.62 -5.77
N GLU A 433 -25.66 6.29 -5.04
CA GLU A 433 -26.05 7.68 -5.33
C GLU A 433 -25.47 8.61 -4.26
N ALA A 434 -24.68 9.60 -4.66
CA ALA A 434 -24.13 10.59 -3.75
C ALA A 434 -24.55 11.99 -4.18
N GLN A 435 -25.07 12.77 -3.23
CA GLN A 435 -25.49 14.14 -3.43
C GLN A 435 -24.96 15.04 -2.31
N GLY A 436 -24.48 16.23 -2.66
CA GLY A 436 -24.09 17.25 -1.68
C GLY A 436 -23.56 18.53 -2.30
N LYS A 437 -22.93 19.38 -1.48
CA LYS A 437 -22.10 20.51 -1.96
C LYS A 437 -20.93 20.02 -2.82
N TRP A 438 -20.40 18.86 -2.46
CA TRP A 438 -19.68 17.97 -3.36
C TRP A 438 -20.34 16.60 -3.23
N ALA A 439 -20.25 15.70 -4.21
CA ALA A 439 -20.84 14.37 -4.03
C ALA A 439 -19.81 13.40 -3.44
N ILE A 440 -18.65 13.29 -4.10
CA ILE A 440 -17.53 12.45 -3.69
C ILE A 440 -16.26 13.31 -3.84
N SER A 441 -15.52 13.54 -2.76
CA SER A 441 -14.39 14.48 -2.77
C SER A 441 -13.18 13.95 -2.03
N GLY A 442 -11.98 14.24 -2.54
CA GLY A 442 -10.71 14.12 -1.81
C GLY A 442 -10.29 15.43 -1.12
N GLN A 443 -9.13 15.40 -0.45
CA GLN A 443 -8.44 16.58 0.09
C GLN A 443 -7.06 16.70 -0.56
N PRO A 444 -6.85 17.51 -1.60
CA PRO A 444 -5.79 17.37 -2.62
C PRO A 444 -4.35 17.17 -2.07
N LYS A 445 -4.07 15.97 -1.55
CA LYS A 445 -2.83 15.55 -0.85
C LYS A 445 -2.41 14.15 -1.28
N GLY A 446 -3.00 13.62 -2.35
CA GLY A 446 -2.66 12.32 -2.94
C GLY A 446 -3.75 11.26 -2.81
N GLU A 447 -4.98 11.65 -2.46
CA GLU A 447 -6.14 10.76 -2.34
C GLU A 447 -6.45 10.10 -3.68
N LYS A 448 -6.88 8.84 -3.61
CA LYS A 448 -7.20 8.01 -4.78
C LYS A 448 -8.65 7.57 -4.74
N LEU A 449 -9.25 7.44 -5.92
CA LEU A 449 -10.58 6.86 -6.07
C LEU A 449 -10.52 5.70 -7.07
N LEU A 450 -10.79 4.50 -6.61
CA LEU A 450 -10.96 3.32 -7.46
C LEU A 450 -12.45 2.99 -7.55
N ILE A 451 -12.99 2.94 -8.76
CA ILE A 451 -14.36 2.51 -9.00
C ILE A 451 -14.31 1.26 -9.86
N ARG A 452 -14.76 0.15 -9.29
CA ARG A 452 -14.72 -1.17 -9.93
C ARG A 452 -16.11 -1.78 -9.97
N ASN A 453 -16.52 -2.25 -11.15
CA ASN A 453 -17.78 -2.94 -11.37
C ASN A 453 -18.95 -2.29 -10.62
N SER A 454 -19.08 -0.97 -10.67
CA SER A 454 -20.03 -0.22 -9.84
C SER A 454 -20.87 0.71 -10.70
N THR A 455 -22.08 1.02 -10.21
CA THR A 455 -22.92 2.07 -10.79
C THR A 455 -22.94 3.25 -9.83
N ILE A 456 -22.45 4.40 -10.28
CA ILE A 456 -22.30 5.60 -9.46
C ILE A 456 -23.08 6.74 -10.10
N LYS A 457 -23.93 7.40 -9.30
CA LYS A 457 -24.55 8.67 -9.64
C LYS A 457 -24.13 9.72 -8.63
N ALA A 458 -23.31 10.67 -9.06
CA ALA A 458 -22.80 11.75 -8.22
C ALA A 458 -23.40 13.09 -8.67
N VAL A 459 -24.02 13.83 -7.75
CA VAL A 459 -24.65 15.13 -8.03
C VAL A 459 -24.15 16.19 -7.06
N THR A 460 -23.60 17.28 -7.59
CA THR A 460 -23.14 18.42 -6.80
C THR A 460 -24.03 19.64 -6.97
N THR A 461 -24.19 20.41 -5.89
CA THR A 461 -24.81 21.74 -5.92
C THR A 461 -23.79 22.86 -6.16
N SER A 462 -22.49 22.55 -6.15
CA SER A 462 -21.42 23.50 -6.43
C SER A 462 -21.36 23.85 -7.92
N SER A 463 -21.13 25.13 -8.22
CA SER A 463 -20.80 25.61 -9.57
C SER A 463 -19.29 25.66 -9.84
N SER A 464 -18.46 25.45 -8.81
CA SER A 464 -17.00 25.63 -8.89
C SER A 464 -16.23 24.31 -8.92
N TYR A 465 -16.91 23.20 -8.66
CA TYR A 465 -16.31 21.87 -8.55
C TYR A 465 -17.19 20.85 -9.28
N SER A 466 -16.56 19.86 -9.89
CA SER A 466 -17.29 18.69 -10.41
C SER A 466 -17.87 17.85 -9.27
N ALA A 467 -18.84 16.97 -9.58
CA ALA A 467 -19.44 16.11 -8.57
C ALA A 467 -18.45 15.11 -7.94
N ILE A 468 -17.44 14.69 -8.70
CA ILE A 468 -16.31 13.87 -8.25
C ILE A 468 -15.04 14.68 -8.48
N CYS A 469 -14.34 15.04 -7.40
CA CYS A 469 -13.21 15.99 -7.45
C CYS A 469 -12.12 15.75 -6.38
N ASP A 470 -10.97 16.40 -6.56
CA ASP A 470 -9.85 16.49 -5.60
C ASP A 470 -9.12 15.16 -5.29
N PHE A 471 -9.21 14.16 -6.16
CA PHE A 471 -8.44 12.91 -6.05
C PHE A 471 -7.09 13.02 -6.77
N THR A 472 -6.20 13.86 -6.25
CA THR A 472 -4.91 14.18 -6.91
C THR A 472 -3.96 12.98 -7.02
N GLY A 473 -4.19 11.91 -6.27
CA GLY A 473 -3.49 10.63 -6.41
C GLY A 473 -3.97 9.77 -7.59
N GLY A 474 -5.10 10.14 -8.21
CA GLY A 474 -5.65 9.50 -9.39
C GLY A 474 -7.06 8.94 -9.20
N ILE A 475 -7.81 8.89 -10.29
CA ILE A 475 -9.08 8.17 -10.39
C ILE A 475 -8.87 7.00 -11.36
N THR A 476 -9.26 5.80 -10.94
CA THR A 476 -9.17 4.57 -11.74
C THR A 476 -10.56 3.97 -11.90
N LEU A 477 -10.91 3.61 -13.13
CA LEU A 477 -12.14 2.92 -13.46
C LEU A 477 -11.79 1.51 -13.97
N GLU A 478 -12.35 0.48 -13.34
CA GLU A 478 -12.17 -0.92 -13.73
C GLU A 478 -13.54 -1.55 -14.04
N GLY A 479 -13.76 -1.98 -15.28
CA GLY A 479 -15.06 -2.48 -15.71
C GLY A 479 -16.18 -1.45 -15.55
N CYS A 480 -15.85 -0.16 -15.70
CA CYS A 480 -16.75 0.97 -15.55
C CYS A 480 -16.45 2.03 -16.61
N LYS A 481 -17.48 2.75 -17.08
CA LYS A 481 -17.36 3.87 -18.03
C LYS A 481 -18.15 5.08 -17.56
N ILE A 482 -17.63 6.28 -17.85
CA ILE A 482 -18.36 7.54 -17.64
C ILE A 482 -19.40 7.68 -18.74
N THR A 483 -20.68 7.64 -18.39
CA THR A 483 -21.81 7.80 -19.33
C THR A 483 -22.39 9.21 -19.30
N LYS A 484 -22.21 9.93 -18.18
CA LYS A 484 -22.56 11.34 -18.04
C LYS A 484 -21.44 12.09 -17.29
N PRO A 485 -21.00 13.27 -17.76
CA PRO A 485 -21.36 13.90 -19.04
C PRO A 485 -20.88 13.08 -20.23
N VAL A 486 -21.55 13.22 -21.38
CA VAL A 486 -21.13 12.53 -22.62
C VAL A 486 -19.73 13.01 -23.01
N GLY A 487 -18.81 12.07 -23.22
CA GLY A 487 -17.40 12.37 -23.48
C GLY A 487 -16.64 12.91 -22.27
N GLY A 488 -17.20 12.75 -21.06
CA GLY A 488 -16.54 13.10 -19.82
C GLY A 488 -15.21 12.36 -19.66
N LYS A 489 -14.25 13.02 -19.02
CA LYS A 489 -12.89 12.50 -18.86
C LYS A 489 -12.37 12.75 -17.46
N ILE A 490 -11.40 11.95 -17.05
CA ILE A 490 -10.62 12.16 -15.83
C ILE A 490 -9.54 13.20 -16.15
N GLN A 491 -9.45 14.25 -15.34
CA GLN A 491 -8.45 15.30 -15.50
C GLN A 491 -8.05 15.84 -14.12
N GLY A 492 -6.76 15.74 -13.77
CA GLY A 492 -6.21 16.41 -12.58
C GLY A 492 -6.77 15.94 -11.23
N GLY A 493 -7.37 14.75 -11.17
CA GLY A 493 -8.06 14.26 -9.96
C GLY A 493 -9.57 14.55 -9.93
N ASP A 494 -10.11 15.10 -11.01
CA ASP A 494 -11.53 15.35 -11.18
C ASP A 494 -12.09 14.53 -12.34
N ILE A 495 -13.42 14.32 -12.35
CA ILE A 495 -14.15 13.95 -13.56
C ILE A 495 -14.83 15.21 -14.11
N VAL A 496 -14.56 15.54 -15.37
CA VAL A 496 -14.96 16.79 -16.01
C VAL A 496 -15.66 16.54 -17.35
N ASN A 497 -16.27 17.57 -17.92
CA ASN A 497 -16.80 17.52 -19.28
C ASN A 497 -15.68 17.26 -20.31
N ALA A 498 -16.05 16.92 -21.54
CA ALA A 498 -15.11 16.67 -22.63
C ALA A 498 -14.14 17.84 -22.88
N ASP A 499 -14.62 19.08 -22.72
CA ASP A 499 -13.84 20.32 -22.86
C ASP A 499 -12.98 20.66 -21.64
N GLY A 500 -13.10 19.90 -20.54
CA GLY A 500 -12.37 20.13 -19.28
C GLY A 500 -13.11 21.03 -18.29
N SER A 501 -14.32 21.51 -18.60
CA SER A 501 -15.13 22.28 -17.66
C SER A 501 -15.78 21.41 -16.58
N VAL A 502 -16.11 22.01 -15.43
CA VAL A 502 -16.75 21.31 -14.30
C VAL A 502 -18.13 20.77 -14.68
N THR A 503 -18.51 19.61 -14.12
CA THR A 503 -19.82 18.98 -14.35
C THR A 503 -20.57 18.75 -13.04
N GLN A 504 -21.85 19.13 -13.02
CA GLN A 504 -22.71 19.02 -11.83
C GLN A 504 -23.24 17.61 -11.59
N GLU A 505 -23.29 16.78 -12.63
CA GLU A 505 -23.78 15.42 -12.55
C GLU A 505 -22.83 14.49 -13.29
N ILE A 506 -22.44 13.43 -12.59
CA ILE A 506 -21.61 12.35 -13.12
C ILE A 506 -22.37 11.05 -12.95
N VAL A 507 -22.45 10.29 -14.05
CA VAL A 507 -22.97 8.93 -14.04
C VAL A 507 -21.87 8.04 -14.57
N ILE A 508 -21.54 7.03 -13.78
CA ILE A 508 -20.63 5.95 -14.12
C ILE A 508 -21.44 4.67 -14.07
N GLU A 509 -21.39 3.91 -15.16
CA GLU A 509 -22.07 2.63 -15.28
C GLU A 509 -21.04 1.52 -15.45
N MET A 510 -21.44 0.30 -15.10
CA MET A 510 -20.62 -0.87 -15.41
C MET A 510 -20.35 -0.91 -16.91
N ASP A 511 -19.06 -1.00 -17.26
CA ASP A 511 -18.61 -1.25 -18.62
C ASP A 511 -18.68 -2.75 -18.85
N ASN A 512 -19.88 -3.21 -19.20
CA ASN A 512 -20.11 -4.60 -19.49
C ASN A 512 -19.52 -4.90 -20.88
N PRO A 513 -18.47 -5.74 -20.99
CA PRO A 513 -17.82 -6.02 -22.28
C PRO A 513 -18.76 -6.76 -23.25
N TYR A 514 -19.92 -7.22 -22.77
CA TYR A 514 -20.95 -7.89 -23.56
C TYR A 514 -22.13 -6.98 -23.94
N ASP A 515 -22.17 -5.74 -23.43
CA ASP A 515 -23.05 -4.65 -23.88
C ASP A 515 -22.37 -3.93 -25.07
N LEU A 516 -22.46 -4.56 -26.24
CA LEU A 516 -21.77 -4.12 -27.45
C LEU A 516 -22.45 -2.94 -28.14
N ASN A 517 -23.75 -2.76 -27.91
CA ASN A 517 -24.49 -1.64 -28.46
C ASN A 517 -24.48 -0.40 -27.54
N GLY A 518 -24.01 -0.55 -26.30
CA GLY A 518 -23.89 0.52 -25.31
C GLY A 518 -25.23 0.96 -24.72
N ASP A 519 -26.25 0.10 -24.74
CA ASP A 519 -27.58 0.39 -24.20
C ASP A 519 -27.75 0.01 -22.72
N GLY A 520 -26.69 -0.52 -22.11
CA GLY A 520 -26.63 -0.90 -20.71
C GLY A 520 -27.24 -2.27 -20.39
N LYS A 521 -27.59 -3.09 -21.40
CA LYS A 521 -28.18 -4.42 -21.19
C LYS A 521 -27.53 -5.44 -22.13
N ILE A 522 -27.19 -6.62 -21.61
CA ILE A 522 -26.86 -7.76 -22.47
C ILE A 522 -28.16 -8.31 -23.06
N SER A 523 -28.33 -8.15 -24.37
CA SER A 523 -29.55 -8.50 -25.06
C SER A 523 -29.29 -9.08 -26.45
N THR A 524 -30.38 -9.43 -27.14
CA THR A 524 -30.30 -9.82 -28.54
C THR A 524 -29.78 -8.69 -29.45
N ALA A 525 -29.80 -7.44 -29.00
CA ALA A 525 -29.26 -6.31 -29.76
C ALA A 525 -27.72 -6.34 -29.80
N ASP A 526 -27.05 -6.83 -28.76
CA ASP A 526 -25.59 -7.02 -28.74
C ASP A 526 -25.15 -8.16 -29.64
N ILE A 527 -25.92 -9.26 -29.64
CA ILE A 527 -25.77 -10.33 -30.64
C ILE A 527 -25.84 -9.75 -32.05
N GLN A 528 -26.74 -8.79 -32.29
CA GLN A 528 -26.89 -8.17 -33.60
C GLN A 528 -25.66 -7.34 -34.01
N VAL A 529 -24.93 -6.76 -33.06
CA VAL A 529 -23.65 -6.08 -33.32
C VAL A 529 -22.62 -7.07 -33.85
N ILE A 530 -22.46 -8.23 -33.20
CA ILE A 530 -21.55 -9.29 -33.69
C ILE A 530 -21.99 -9.81 -35.06
N ILE A 531 -23.27 -10.08 -35.27
CA ILE A 531 -23.80 -10.54 -36.56
C ILE A 531 -23.49 -9.52 -37.67
N ASN A 532 -23.57 -8.22 -37.37
CA ASN A 532 -23.25 -7.18 -38.35
C ASN A 532 -21.75 -7.12 -38.64
N GLU A 533 -20.91 -7.32 -37.63
CA GLU A 533 -19.47 -7.37 -37.79
C GLU A 533 -19.01 -8.59 -38.61
N MET A 534 -19.62 -9.76 -38.37
CA MET A 534 -19.38 -10.99 -39.14
C MET A 534 -19.65 -10.84 -40.64
N LYS A 535 -20.49 -9.88 -41.05
CA LYS A 535 -20.80 -9.60 -42.46
C LYS A 535 -19.71 -8.78 -43.16
N LYS A 536 -18.81 -8.14 -42.41
CA LYS A 536 -17.70 -7.37 -42.99
C LYS A 536 -16.64 -8.33 -43.53
N PRO A 537 -15.90 -7.96 -44.61
CA PRO A 537 -14.70 -8.67 -45.01
C PRO A 537 -13.74 -8.85 -43.82
N GLN A 538 -13.10 -10.01 -43.71
CA GLN A 538 -12.29 -10.36 -42.54
C GLN A 538 -11.16 -9.35 -42.24
N ALA A 539 -10.59 -8.70 -43.27
CA ALA A 539 -9.60 -7.64 -43.10
C ALA A 539 -10.15 -6.30 -42.55
N SER A 540 -11.46 -6.17 -42.39
CA SER A 540 -12.17 -4.96 -41.94
C SER A 540 -13.02 -5.18 -40.69
N GLN A 541 -12.91 -6.36 -40.08
CA GLN A 541 -13.53 -6.72 -38.82
C GLN A 541 -12.78 -6.06 -37.65
N ASP A 542 -13.51 -5.45 -36.73
CA ASP A 542 -12.96 -4.86 -35.52
C ASP A 542 -12.79 -5.93 -34.43
N MET A 543 -11.54 -6.28 -34.14
CA MET A 543 -11.19 -7.36 -33.20
C MET A 543 -11.68 -7.12 -31.76
N LYS A 544 -12.20 -5.94 -31.42
CA LYS A 544 -12.85 -5.73 -30.12
C LYS A 544 -14.12 -6.58 -29.91
N TYR A 545 -14.69 -7.14 -30.99
CA TYR A 545 -15.87 -8.02 -30.92
C TYR A 545 -15.51 -9.53 -30.96
N ASP A 546 -14.22 -9.86 -30.88
CA ASP A 546 -13.72 -11.21 -30.59
C ASP A 546 -13.76 -11.41 -29.06
N LEU A 547 -14.89 -11.89 -28.57
CA LEU A 547 -15.20 -11.99 -27.14
C LEU A 547 -14.58 -13.23 -26.49
N ASN A 548 -14.25 -14.26 -27.28
CA ASN A 548 -13.59 -15.47 -26.79
C ASN A 548 -12.06 -15.42 -26.97
N ASN A 549 -11.52 -14.35 -27.57
CA ASN A 549 -10.10 -14.14 -27.87
C ASN A 549 -9.48 -15.25 -28.73
N ASP A 550 -10.24 -15.85 -29.66
CA ASP A 550 -9.74 -16.90 -30.55
C ASP A 550 -9.09 -16.38 -31.86
N GLY A 551 -9.08 -15.05 -32.01
CA GLY A 551 -8.54 -14.35 -33.17
C GLY A 551 -9.51 -14.22 -34.33
N LYS A 552 -10.80 -14.58 -34.17
CA LYS A 552 -11.83 -14.51 -35.22
C LYS A 552 -13.21 -14.18 -34.66
N ILE A 553 -13.88 -13.22 -35.30
CA ILE A 553 -15.29 -12.92 -34.99
C ILE A 553 -16.21 -13.98 -35.63
N SER A 554 -16.86 -14.78 -34.80
CA SER A 554 -17.63 -15.96 -35.20
C SER A 554 -18.89 -16.18 -34.35
N THR A 555 -19.60 -17.29 -34.60
CA THR A 555 -20.74 -17.70 -33.77
C THR A 555 -20.32 -18.08 -32.34
N ALA A 556 -19.04 -18.33 -32.09
CA ALA A 556 -18.54 -18.60 -30.74
C ALA A 556 -18.64 -17.35 -29.85
N ASP A 557 -18.40 -16.15 -30.40
CA ASP A 557 -18.56 -14.88 -29.68
C ASP A 557 -20.01 -14.59 -29.35
N ILE A 558 -20.93 -14.92 -30.27
CA ILE A 558 -22.38 -14.88 -29.99
C ILE A 558 -22.72 -15.81 -28.82
N GLN A 559 -22.09 -16.98 -28.74
CA GLN A 559 -22.35 -17.92 -27.65
C GLN A 559 -21.86 -17.39 -26.30
N VAL A 560 -20.79 -16.59 -26.27
CA VAL A 560 -20.37 -15.86 -25.06
C VAL A 560 -21.50 -14.93 -24.59
N ILE A 561 -22.04 -14.08 -25.47
CA ILE A 561 -23.17 -13.19 -25.13
C ILE A 561 -24.39 -13.99 -24.64
N ILE A 562 -24.76 -15.07 -25.33
CA ILE A 562 -25.90 -15.92 -24.93
C ILE A 562 -25.68 -16.55 -23.56
N ASN A 563 -24.45 -16.95 -23.23
CA ASN A 563 -24.13 -17.52 -21.92
C ASN A 563 -24.26 -16.46 -20.82
N GLU A 564 -23.83 -15.22 -21.09
CA GLU A 564 -23.98 -14.11 -20.15
C GLU A 564 -25.44 -13.68 -19.98
N MET A 565 -26.25 -13.68 -21.05
CA MET A 565 -27.71 -13.43 -20.97
C MET A 565 -28.46 -14.45 -20.09
N LYS A 566 -27.86 -15.61 -19.81
CA LYS A 566 -28.46 -16.69 -19.00
C LYS A 566 -28.03 -16.65 -17.53
N LYS A 567 -27.00 -15.87 -17.19
CA LYS A 567 -26.61 -15.61 -15.81
C LYS A 567 -27.53 -14.53 -15.24
#